data_AF-A0A9D5IM34-F1
#
_entry.id   AF-A0A9D5IM34-F1
#
_cell.length_a   1.000
_cell.length_b   1.000
_cell.length_c   1.000
_cell.angle_alpha   90.00
_cell.angle_beta   90.00
_cell.angle_gamma   90.00
#
_symmetry.space_group_name_H-M   'P 1'
#
loop_
_entity.id
_entity.type
_entity.pdbx_description
1 polymer ?
#
loop_
_entity_poly.entity_id
_entity_poly.type
_entity_poly.pdbx_seq_one_letter_code
_entity_poly.pdbx_strand_id
1 'polypeptide(L)'
;LGLATARQMLLEAAVLDAPTMLARGFLHSVLPEADVPAEAWQHAQRITRLAPQAARLNKQALRALADGQSAEALVPTAYAYADSAEHREGITAFLVKRSPNF
;
A
#
# COMPACT_ATOMS: atom_id res chain seq x y z
N LEU A 1 3.62 7.35 -12.14
CA LEU A 1 3.91 8.75 -12.52
C LEU A 1 2.69 9.31 -13.22
N GLY A 2 2.29 10.54 -12.91
CA GLY A 2 1.35 11.26 -13.78
C GLY A 2 2.00 11.60 -15.13
N LEU A 3 1.19 11.68 -16.20
CA LEU A 3 1.69 11.94 -17.57
C LEU A 3 2.49 13.25 -17.67
N ALA A 4 2.11 14.28 -16.91
CA ALA A 4 2.84 15.56 -16.89
C ALA A 4 4.28 15.40 -16.37
N THR A 5 4.46 14.67 -15.26
CA THR A 5 5.79 14.40 -14.69
C THR A 5 6.65 13.59 -15.66
N ALA A 6 6.06 12.54 -16.25
CA ALA A 6 6.76 11.69 -17.20
C ALA A 6 7.21 12.46 -18.45
N ARG A 7 6.36 13.34 -19.01
CA ARG A 7 6.71 14.18 -20.17
C ARG A 7 7.90 15.10 -19.87
N GLN A 8 7.89 15.77 -18.73
CA GLN A 8 8.99 16.66 -18.35
C GLN A 8 10.31 15.88 -18.23
N MET A 9 10.28 14.72 -17.56
CA MET A 9 11.48 13.89 -17.41
C MET A 9 11.99 13.34 -18.75
N LEU A 10 11.09 12.87 -19.63
CA LEU A 10 11.47 12.18 -20.87
C LEU A 10 11.76 13.12 -22.05
N LEU A 11 11.06 14.24 -22.15
CA LEU A 11 11.17 15.16 -23.28
C LEU A 11 12.18 16.29 -23.02
N GLU A 12 12.39 16.66 -21.75
CA GLU A 12 13.32 17.73 -21.36
C GLU A 12 14.57 17.20 -20.64
N ALA A 13 14.68 15.88 -20.43
CA ALA A 13 15.70 15.26 -19.58
C ALA A 13 15.73 15.85 -18.16
N ALA A 14 14.56 16.27 -17.64
CA ALA A 14 14.48 16.95 -16.35
C ALA A 14 14.80 16.02 -15.17
N VAL A 15 15.66 16.52 -14.27
CA VAL A 15 15.91 15.92 -12.95
C VAL A 15 15.06 16.67 -11.92
N LEU A 16 14.21 15.94 -11.21
CA LEU A 16 13.29 16.50 -10.22
C LEU A 16 13.75 16.16 -8.81
N ASP A 17 13.73 17.14 -7.92
CA ASP A 17 14.10 16.95 -6.52
C ASP A 17 12.99 16.23 -5.72
N ALA A 18 13.34 15.77 -4.51
CA ALA A 18 12.43 15.03 -3.66
C ALA A 18 11.17 15.84 -3.25
N PRO A 19 11.27 17.14 -2.86
CA PRO A 19 10.09 17.96 -2.59
C PRO A 19 9.14 18.07 -3.80
N THR A 20 9.66 18.26 -5.01
CA THR A 20 8.84 18.30 -6.23
C THR A 20 8.15 16.96 -6.47
N MET A 21 8.86 15.86 -6.27
CA MET A 21 8.31 14.51 -6.46
C MET A 21 7.27 14.14 -5.41
N LEU A 22 7.40 14.66 -4.18
CA LEU A 22 6.36 14.57 -3.15
C LEU A 22 5.11 15.38 -3.55
N ALA A 23 5.28 16.63 -3.96
CA ALA A 23 4.16 17.49 -4.40
C ALA A 23 3.38 16.89 -5.59
N ARG A 24 4.05 16.09 -6.43
CA ARG A 24 3.45 15.39 -7.58
C ARG A 24 2.87 14.01 -7.23
N GLY A 25 2.87 13.62 -5.95
CA GLY A 25 2.34 12.35 -5.47
C GLY A 25 3.15 11.11 -5.92
N PHE A 26 4.41 11.30 -6.32
CA PHE A 26 5.30 10.18 -6.63
C PHE A 26 5.93 9.59 -5.36
N LEU A 27 6.30 10.46 -4.42
CA LEU A 27 6.77 10.07 -3.09
C LEU A 27 5.64 10.22 -2.06
N HIS A 28 5.71 9.43 -0.99
CA HIS A 28 4.79 9.52 0.15
C HIS A 28 5.34 10.40 1.28
N SER A 29 6.66 10.52 1.39
CA SER A 29 7.35 11.34 2.38
C SER A 29 8.75 11.73 1.88
N VAL A 30 9.29 12.81 2.45
CA VAL A 30 10.68 13.28 2.27
C VAL A 30 11.25 13.52 3.65
N LEU A 31 12.43 12.96 3.90
CA LEU A 31 13.08 12.93 5.21
C LEU A 31 14.55 13.29 5.07
N PRO A 32 15.20 13.74 6.15
CA PRO A 32 16.67 13.73 6.23
C PRO A 32 17.20 12.33 5.94
N GLU A 33 18.34 12.24 5.25
CA GLU A 33 18.95 10.97 4.83
C GLU A 33 19.16 10.00 5.99
N ALA A 34 19.58 10.53 7.15
CA ALA A 34 19.82 9.75 8.36
C ALA A 34 18.56 9.05 8.90
N ASP A 35 17.37 9.58 8.62
CA ASP A 35 16.10 9.07 9.13
C ASP A 35 15.44 8.05 8.19
N VAL A 36 15.85 8.02 6.91
CA VAL A 36 15.26 7.14 5.89
C VAL A 36 15.30 5.66 6.29
N PRO A 37 16.41 5.09 6.78
CA PRO A 37 16.43 3.67 7.17
C PRO A 37 15.46 3.36 8.32
N ALA A 38 15.38 4.25 9.31
CA ALA A 38 14.52 4.07 10.47
C ALA A 38 13.04 4.14 10.07
N GLU A 39 12.65 5.13 9.27
CA GLU A 39 11.26 5.26 8.83
C GLU A 39 10.86 4.09 7.91
N ALA A 40 11.72 3.68 6.98
CA ALA A 40 11.47 2.52 6.12
C ALA A 40 11.24 1.24 6.94
N TRP A 41 12.03 1.03 7.99
CA TRP A 41 11.84 -0.09 8.92
C TRP A 41 10.52 0.01 9.68
N GLN A 42 10.14 1.21 10.14
CA GLN A 42 8.85 1.42 10.80
C GLN A 42 7.66 1.13 9.87
N HIS A 43 7.74 1.53 8.59
CA HIS A 43 6.74 1.16 7.59
C HIS A 43 6.63 -0.36 7.43
N ALA A 44 7.76 -1.05 7.30
CA ALA A 44 7.78 -2.51 7.19
C ALA A 44 7.17 -3.17 8.45
N GLN A 45 7.48 -2.67 9.64
CA GLN A 45 6.88 -3.15 10.89
C GLN A 45 5.36 -2.92 10.94
N ARG A 46 4.87 -1.76 10.51
CA ARG A 46 3.42 -1.49 10.46
C ARG A 46 2.71 -2.49 9.55
N ILE A 47 3.29 -2.82 8.41
CA ILE A 47 2.72 -3.78 7.45
C ILE A 47 2.78 -5.21 7.98
N THR A 48 3.92 -5.62 8.53
CA THR A 48 4.16 -7.01 8.97
C THR A 48 3.44 -7.40 10.25
N ARG A 49 2.96 -6.42 11.03
CA ARG A 49 2.08 -6.65 12.19
C ARG A 49 0.62 -6.93 11.82
N LEU A 50 0.25 -6.81 10.54
CA LEU A 50 -1.11 -7.04 10.04
C LEU A 50 -1.22 -8.40 9.35
N ALA A 51 -2.47 -8.84 9.13
CA ALA A 51 -2.82 -10.08 8.45
C ALA A 51 -2.15 -10.20 7.04
N PRO A 52 -1.20 -11.14 6.83
CA PRO A 52 -0.50 -11.30 5.57
C PRO A 52 -1.41 -11.61 4.38
N GLN A 53 -2.47 -12.41 4.58
CA GLN A 53 -3.45 -12.71 3.54
C GLN A 53 -4.19 -11.45 3.08
N ALA A 54 -4.66 -10.64 4.03
CA ALA A 54 -5.36 -9.39 3.72
C ALA A 54 -4.44 -8.43 2.94
N ALA A 55 -3.17 -8.31 3.32
CA ALA A 55 -2.19 -7.49 2.60
C ALA A 55 -2.01 -7.97 1.14
N ARG A 56 -1.94 -9.28 0.91
CA ARG A 56 -1.83 -9.86 -0.45
C ARG A 56 -3.07 -9.59 -1.29
N LEU A 57 -4.27 -9.80 -0.73
CA LEU A 57 -5.54 -9.57 -1.43
C LEU A 57 -5.73 -8.09 -1.78
N ASN A 58 -5.44 -7.18 -0.85
CA ASN A 58 -5.48 -5.74 -1.12
C ASN A 58 -4.51 -5.35 -2.25
N LYS A 59 -3.30 -5.91 -2.26
CA LYS A 59 -2.32 -5.64 -3.33
C LYS A 59 -2.79 -6.15 -4.69
N GLN A 60 -3.47 -7.31 -4.73
CA GLN A 60 -4.05 -7.86 -5.96
C GLN A 60 -5.21 -7.00 -6.47
N ALA A 61 -6.14 -6.59 -5.59
CA ALA A 61 -7.27 -5.73 -5.94
C ALA A 61 -6.81 -4.36 -6.45
N LEU A 62 -5.85 -3.72 -5.77
CA LEU A 62 -5.30 -2.43 -6.21
C LEU A 62 -4.61 -2.53 -7.57
N ARG A 63 -3.92 -3.65 -7.86
CA ARG A 63 -3.32 -3.88 -9.17
C ARG A 63 -4.38 -4.05 -10.25
N ALA A 64 -5.38 -4.88 -10.01
CA ALA A 64 -6.51 -5.06 -10.92
C ALA A 64 -7.19 -3.74 -11.30
N LEU A 65 -7.46 -2.89 -10.31
CA LEU A 65 -8.01 -1.55 -10.53
C LEU A 65 -7.08 -0.66 -11.34
N ALA A 66 -5.77 -0.69 -11.07
CA ALA A 66 -4.77 0.06 -11.82
C ALA A 66 -4.66 -0.40 -13.28
N ASP A 67 -4.90 -1.68 -13.54
CA ASP A 67 -4.91 -2.28 -14.88
C ASP A 67 -6.26 -2.06 -15.62
N GLY A 68 -7.18 -1.30 -15.02
CA GLY A 68 -8.44 -0.88 -15.63
C GLY A 68 -9.61 -1.84 -15.43
N GLN A 69 -9.47 -2.87 -14.58
CA GLN A 69 -10.63 -3.68 -14.18
C GLN A 69 -11.58 -2.82 -13.34
N SER A 70 -12.88 -2.95 -13.60
CA SER A 70 -13.88 -2.20 -12.84
C SER A 70 -14.02 -2.77 -11.43
N ALA A 71 -14.41 -1.92 -10.47
CA ALA A 71 -14.63 -2.36 -9.10
C ALA A 71 -15.73 -3.44 -9.03
N GLU A 72 -16.76 -3.33 -9.87
CA GLU A 72 -17.88 -4.27 -9.97
C GLU A 72 -17.40 -5.68 -10.35
N ALA A 73 -16.36 -5.79 -11.20
CA ALA A 73 -15.78 -7.07 -11.56
C ALA A 73 -15.05 -7.76 -10.39
N LEU A 74 -14.63 -7.00 -9.38
CA LEU A 74 -13.93 -7.49 -8.19
C LEU A 74 -14.88 -7.83 -7.03
N VAL A 75 -16.09 -7.27 -7.01
CA VAL A 75 -17.08 -7.50 -5.95
C VAL A 75 -17.36 -8.98 -5.68
N PRO A 76 -17.52 -9.87 -6.69
CA PRO A 76 -17.86 -11.28 -6.44
C PRO A 76 -16.82 -12.03 -5.59
N THR A 77 -15.55 -11.61 -5.61
CA THR A 77 -14.46 -12.24 -4.84
C THR A 77 -13.99 -11.40 -3.67
N ALA A 78 -14.54 -10.20 -3.48
CA ALA A 78 -14.09 -9.23 -2.48
C ALA A 78 -14.14 -9.76 -1.04
N TYR A 79 -15.05 -10.70 -0.74
CA TYR A 79 -15.22 -11.29 0.60
C TYR A 79 -14.72 -12.73 0.72
N ALA A 80 -13.98 -13.26 -0.26
CA ALA A 80 -13.50 -14.64 -0.24
C ALA A 80 -12.54 -14.94 0.95
N TYR A 81 -12.04 -13.92 1.63
CA TYR A 81 -11.21 -14.07 2.84
C TYR A 81 -12.02 -14.29 4.12
N ALA A 82 -13.34 -14.09 4.13
CA ALA A 82 -14.14 -14.02 5.35
C ALA A 82 -14.07 -15.32 6.20
N ASP A 83 -13.99 -16.48 5.57
CA ASP A 83 -13.90 -17.76 6.29
C ASP A 83 -12.48 -18.12 6.74
N SER A 84 -11.48 -17.29 6.43
CA SER A 84 -10.08 -17.58 6.72
C SER A 84 -9.75 -17.55 8.20
N ALA A 85 -8.70 -18.30 8.58
CA ALA A 85 -8.20 -18.31 9.94
C ALA A 85 -7.72 -16.92 10.38
N GLU A 86 -7.04 -16.18 9.49
CA GLU A 86 -6.58 -14.81 9.76
C GLU A 86 -7.76 -13.86 10.03
N HIS A 87 -8.85 -13.96 9.26
CA HIS A 87 -10.02 -13.11 9.49
C HIS A 87 -10.69 -13.40 10.84
N ARG A 88 -10.89 -14.69 11.15
CA ARG A 88 -11.44 -15.13 12.44
C ARG A 88 -10.59 -14.71 13.62
N GLU A 89 -9.26 -14.81 13.49
CA GLU A 89 -8.32 -14.34 14.50
C GLU A 89 -8.42 -12.83 14.70
N GLY A 90 -8.44 -12.05 13.61
CA GLY A 90 -8.59 -10.59 13.68
C GLY A 90 -9.87 -10.16 14.40
N ILE A 91 -11.01 -10.79 14.05
CA ILE A 91 -12.29 -10.54 14.73
C ILE A 91 -12.19 -10.93 16.21
N THR A 92 -11.68 -12.13 16.51
CA THR A 92 -11.60 -12.65 17.88
C THR A 92 -10.73 -11.74 18.74
N ALA A 93 -9.53 -11.41 18.27
CA ALA A 93 -8.57 -10.56 18.97
C ALA A 93 -9.16 -9.17 19.27
N PHE A 94 -9.88 -8.59 18.30
CA PHE A 94 -10.59 -7.32 18.46
C PHE A 94 -11.68 -7.43 19.54
N LEU A 95 -12.54 -8.44 19.47
CA LEU A 95 -13.64 -8.64 20.43
C LEU A 95 -13.13 -8.82 21.87
N VAL A 96 -12.03 -9.55 22.06
CA VAL A 96 -11.45 -9.81 23.39
C VAL A 96 -10.34 -8.81 23.79
N LYS A 97 -10.15 -7.73 23.01
CA LYS A 97 -9.20 -6.62 23.27
C LYS A 97 -7.75 -7.06 23.48
N ARG A 98 -7.28 -8.02 22.68
CA ARG A 98 -5.86 -8.44 22.65
C ARG A 98 -5.25 -8.14 21.29
N SER A 99 -3.92 -8.19 21.21
CA SER A 99 -3.24 -8.19 19.92
C SER A 99 -3.53 -9.48 19.15
N PRO A 100 -3.79 -9.40 17.83
CA PRO A 100 -3.95 -10.58 17.00
C PRO A 100 -2.60 -11.28 16.75
N ASN A 101 -2.66 -12.58 16.49
CA ASN A 101 -1.53 -13.43 16.11
C ASN A 101 -1.75 -14.02 14.72
N PHE A 102 -1.17 -13.40 13.69
CA PHE A 102 -1.33 -13.77 12.28
C PHE A 102 -0.18 -14.62 11.75
#